data_AF-A0A243CRT2-F1
#
_entry.id   AF-A0A243CRT2-F1
#
_cell.length_a   1.000
_cell.length_b   1.000
_cell.length_c   1.000
_cell.angle_alpha   90.00
_cell.angle_beta   90.00
_cell.angle_gamma   90.00
#
_symmetry.space_group_name_H-M   'P 1'
#
loop_
_entity.id
_entity.type
_entity.pdbx_description
1 polymer ?
#
loop_
_entity_poly.entity_id
_entity_poly.type
_entity_poly.pdbx_seq_one_letter_code
_entity_poly.pdbx_strand_id
1 'polypeptide(L)' 'MQITTERLLIRQFKQEGFPFVFAYVSDEETMHYLTEDTFTEDDTIRFIEKHNCDNPQAFSAVLLETNEVIGHIIFEK' A
#
# COMPACT_ATOMS: atom_id res chain seq x y z
N MET A 1 2.23 3.96 -12.63
CA MET A 1 1.22 5.04 -12.54
C MET A 1 1.67 6.05 -11.50
N GLN A 2 1.52 7.35 -11.77
CA GLN A 2 1.73 8.42 -10.80
C GLN A 2 0.64 9.48 -10.98
N ILE A 3 -0.26 9.62 -10.00
CA ILE A 3 -1.40 10.55 -10.04
C ILE A 3 -1.35 11.41 -8.80
N THR A 4 -1.44 12.72 -8.97
CA THR A 4 -1.54 13.68 -7.87
C THR A 4 -2.94 14.27 -7.85
N THR A 5 -3.58 14.28 -6.69
CA THR A 5 -4.86 14.93 -6.41
C THR A 5 -4.62 16.13 -5.49
N GLU A 6 -5.69 16.80 -5.05
CA GLU A 6 -5.58 17.88 -4.07
C GLU A 6 -4.92 17.44 -2.75
N ARG A 7 -5.07 16.16 -2.35
CA ARG A 7 -4.61 15.67 -1.04
C ARG A 7 -3.68 14.46 -1.11
N LEU A 8 -3.69 13.72 -2.20
CA LEU A 8 -3.04 12.42 -2.31
C LEU A 8 -2.09 12.33 -3.50
N LEU A 9 -0.97 11.64 -3.31
CA LEU A 9 -0.12 11.11 -4.36
C LEU A 9 -0.34 9.60 -4.45
N ILE A 10 -0.86 9.12 -5.58
CA ILE A 10 -0.98 7.71 -5.91
C ILE A 10 0.24 7.30 -6.72
N ARG A 11 1.03 6.35 -6.22
CA ARG A 11 2.29 5.92 -6.85
C ARG A 11 2.61 4.45 -6.56
N GLN A 12 3.63 3.92 -7.25
CA GLN A 12 4.24 2.63 -6.89
C GLN A 12 4.69 2.62 -5.43
N PHE A 13 4.67 1.42 -4.84
CA PHE A 13 5.19 1.20 -3.50
C PHE A 13 6.70 1.46 -3.45
N LYS A 14 7.17 1.84 -2.26
CA LYS A 14 8.59 1.96 -1.95
C LYS A 14 8.84 1.37 -0.57
N GLN A 15 10.07 0.90 -0.34
CA GLN A 15 10.44 0.26 0.92
C GLN A 15 10.30 1.20 2.12
N GLU A 16 10.48 2.51 1.95
CA GLU A 16 10.31 3.47 3.04
C GLU A 16 8.85 3.57 3.52
N GLY A 17 7.89 3.08 2.71
CA GLY A 17 6.49 2.98 3.08
C GLY A 17 6.17 1.82 4.03
N PHE A 18 7.12 0.90 4.29
CA PHE A 18 6.88 -0.32 5.07
C PHE A 18 6.16 -0.09 6.40
N PRO A 19 6.59 0.82 7.28
CA PRO A 19 5.94 0.99 8.59
C PRO A 19 4.46 1.35 8.47
N PHE A 20 4.12 2.17 7.47
CA PHE A 20 2.76 2.61 7.22
C PHE A 20 1.90 1.55 6.55
N VAL A 21 2.49 0.78 5.64
CA VAL A 21 1.77 -0.34 5.00
C VAL A 21 1.47 -1.40 6.05
N PHE A 22 2.48 -1.83 6.81
CA PHE A 22 2.33 -2.84 7.86
C PHE A 22 1.24 -2.47 8.86
N ALA A 23 1.17 -1.19 9.26
CA ALA A 23 0.19 -0.70 10.22
C ALA A 23 -1.26 -1.03 9.85
N TYR A 24 -1.63 -1.03 8.57
CA TYR A 24 -3.00 -1.33 8.15
C TYR A 24 -3.18 -2.76 7.61
N VAL A 25 -2.16 -3.39 7.02
CA VAL A 25 -2.29 -4.79 6.56
C VAL A 25 -2.20 -5.81 7.68
N SER A 26 -1.65 -5.43 8.85
CA SER A 26 -1.62 -6.27 10.05
C SER A 26 -2.83 -6.07 10.96
N ASP A 27 -3.67 -5.07 10.67
CA ASP A 27 -4.83 -4.72 11.49
C ASP A 27 -6.06 -5.58 11.13
N GLU A 28 -6.58 -6.31 12.11
CA GLU A 28 -7.70 -7.25 11.92
C GLU A 28 -9.00 -6.53 11.51
N GLU A 29 -9.23 -5.30 11.99
CA GLU A 29 -10.42 -4.52 11.63
C GLU A 29 -10.36 -4.08 10.16
N THR A 30 -9.20 -3.58 9.72
CA THR A 30 -8.96 -3.17 8.33
C THR A 30 -9.06 -4.35 7.37
N MET A 31 -8.50 -5.51 7.74
CA MET A 31 -8.43 -6.70 6.89
C MET A 31 -9.69 -7.58 6.96
N HIS A 32 -10.65 -7.30 7.85
CA HIS A 32 -11.78 -8.17 8.18
C HIS A 32 -12.59 -8.70 6.98
N TYR A 33 -12.74 -7.88 5.93
CA TYR A 33 -13.53 -8.23 4.74
C TYR A 33 -12.71 -8.78 3.57
N LEU A 34 -11.39 -8.85 3.72
CA LEU A 34 -10.50 -9.42 2.71
C LEU A 34 -10.45 -10.94 2.86
N THR A 35 -10.12 -11.62 1.76
CA THR A 35 -9.99 -13.08 1.75
C THR A 35 -8.71 -13.56 2.41
N GLU A 36 -7.72 -12.67 2.49
CA GLU A 36 -6.42 -12.88 3.08
C GLU A 36 -6.44 -12.66 4.60
N ASP A 37 -5.64 -13.44 5.32
CA ASP A 37 -5.32 -13.15 6.71
C ASP A 37 -4.54 -11.83 6.84
N THR A 38 -4.46 -11.29 8.07
CA THR A 38 -3.58 -10.16 8.37
C THR A 38 -2.12 -10.51 8.05
N PHE A 39 -1.38 -9.51 7.58
CA PHE A 39 -0.01 -9.71 7.14
C PHE A 39 0.96 -9.70 8.31
N THR A 40 1.97 -10.58 8.22
CA THR A 40 3.20 -10.44 9.00
C THR A 40 4.12 -9.36 8.40
N GLU A 41 5.22 -9.03 9.09
CA GLU A 41 6.26 -8.14 8.54
C GLU A 41 6.79 -8.70 7.21
N ASP A 42 7.07 -10.00 7.17
CA ASP A 42 7.57 -10.71 6.00
C ASP A 42 6.57 -10.68 4.83
N ASP A 43 5.27 -10.85 5.10
CA ASP A 43 4.22 -10.72 4.07
C ASP A 43 4.16 -9.30 3.52
N THR A 44 4.32 -8.31 4.39
CA THR A 44 4.31 -6.90 4.00
C THR A 44 5.50 -6.52 3.12
N ILE A 45 6.69 -6.99 3.46
CA ILE A 45 7.89 -6.81 2.62
C ILE A 45 7.66 -7.43 1.24
N ARG A 46 7.18 -8.69 1.19
CA ARG A 46 6.86 -9.37 -0.07
C ARG A 46 5.82 -8.63 -0.90
N PHE A 47 4.79 -8.09 -0.26
CA PHE A 47 3.75 -7.32 -0.93
C PHE A 47 4.28 -6.02 -1.55
N ILE A 48 5.09 -5.27 -0.80
CA ILE A 48 5.74 -4.05 -1.29
C ILE A 48 6.66 -4.37 -2.47
N GLU A 49 7.49 -5.42 -2.37
CA GLU A 49 8.40 -5.83 -3.44
C GLU A 49 7.65 -6.26 -4.71
N LYS A 50 6.59 -7.07 -4.55
CA LYS A 50 5.72 -7.51 -5.65
C LYS A 50 5.14 -6.34 -6.44
N HIS A 51 4.80 -5.24 -5.75
CA HIS A 51 4.18 -4.06 -6.34
C HIS A 51 5.13 -2.87 -6.53
N ASN A 52 6.42 -3.08 -6.31
CA ASN A 52 7.49 -2.16 -6.69
C ASN A 52 8.15 -2.65 -8.00
N CYS A 53 7.36 -2.69 -9.07
CA CYS A 53 7.78 -3.17 -10.39
C CYS A 53 7.15 -2.32 -11.51
N ASP A 54 7.61 -2.50 -12.76
CA ASP A 54 7.17 -1.69 -13.90
C ASP A 54 5.67 -1.78 -14.22
N ASN A 55 5.03 -2.90 -13.86
CA ASN A 55 3.60 -3.12 -14.07
C ASN A 55 2.90 -3.64 -12.79
N PRO A 56 2.73 -2.80 -11.76
CA PRO A 56 2.15 -3.23 -10.51
C PRO A 56 0.63 -3.24 -10.57
N GLN A 57 0.03 -4.18 -9.84
CA GLN A 57 -1.43 -4.28 -9.67
C GLN A 57 -1.93 -3.48 -8.46
N ALA A 58 -1.06 -3.06 -7.55
CA ALA A 58 -1.43 -2.24 -6.40
C ALA A 58 -0.55 -0.99 -6.32
N PHE A 59 -1.16 0.12 -5.91
CA PHE A 59 -0.51 1.43 -5.82
C PHE A 59 -0.74 2.03 -4.43
N SER A 60 0.33 2.54 -3.81
CA SER A 60 0.23 3.26 -2.55
C SER A 60 -0.49 4.60 -2.70
N ALA A 61 -1.38 4.91 -1.76
CA ALA A 61 -2.00 6.23 -1.60
C ALA A 61 -1.25 6.99 -0.49
N VAL A 62 -0.56 8.06 -0.86
CA VAL A 62 0.28 8.85 0.05
C VAL A 62 -0.39 10.18 0.36
N LEU A 63 -0.56 10.51 1.63
CA LEU A 63 -1.07 11.81 2.06
C LEU A 63 0.00 12.88 1.82
N LEU A 64 -0.32 13.93 1.06
CA LEU A 64 0.65 14.96 0.68
C LEU A 64 1.16 15.78 1.87
N GLU A 65 0.32 15.99 2.88
CA GLU A 65 0.64 16.79 4.07
C GLU A 65 1.74 16.16 4.93
N THR A 66 1.67 14.84 5.14
CA THR A 66 2.57 14.11 6.04
C THR A 66 3.57 13.21 5.31
N ASN A 67 3.36 12.99 4.01
CA ASN A 67 4.09 12.02 3.19
C ASN A 67 3.96 10.56 3.68
N GLU A 68 2.90 10.26 4.43
CA GLU A 68 2.60 8.93 4.95
C GLU A 68 1.75 8.12 3.96
N VAL A 69 1.96 6.80 3.90
CA VAL A 69 1.08 5.90 3.15
C VAL A 69 -0.16 5.64 3.99
N ILE A 70 -1.35 5.98 3.49
CA ILE A 70 -2.61 5.84 4.22
C ILE A 70 -3.49 4.71 3.70
N GLY A 71 -2.99 3.94 2.74
CA GLY A 71 -3.69 2.83 2.12
C GLY A 71 -3.14 2.52 0.73
N HIS A 72 -3.89 1.73 -0.03
CA HIS A 72 -3.55 1.39 -1.41
C HIS A 72 -4.79 1.20 -2.28
N ILE A 73 -4.57 1.24 -3.59
CA ILE A 73 -5.59 0.98 -4.61
C ILE A 73 -5.11 -0.19 -5.44
N ILE A 74 -5.92 -1.26 -5.48
CA ILE A 74 -5.74 -2.35 -6.43
C ILE A 74 -6.34 -1.92 -7.76
N PHE A 75 -5.55 -2.00 -8.82
CA PHE A 75 -5.96 -1.76 -10.19
C PHE A 75 -5.59 -2.98 -11.02
N GLU A 76 -6.50 -3.94 -11.02
CA GLU A 76 -6.46 -5.14 -11.84
C GLU A 76 -7.50 -5.08 -12.97
N LYS A 77 -7.35 -5.94 -13.97
CA LYS A 77 -8.26 -6.02 -15.13
C LYS A 77 -9.41 -6.99 -14.88
#